data_AF-A0A2P4NZD2-F1
#
_entry.id   AF-A0A2P4NZD2-F1
#
_cell.length_a   1.000
_cell.length_b   1.000
_cell.length_c   1.000
_cell.angle_alpha   90.00
_cell.angle_beta   90.00
_cell.angle_gamma   90.00
#
_symmetry.space_group_name_H-M   'P 1'
#
loop_
_entity.id
_entity.type
_entity.pdbx_description
1 polymer ?
#
loop_
_entity_poly.entity_id
_entity_poly.type
_entity_poly.pdbx_seq_one_letter_code
_entity_poly.pdbx_strand_id
1 'polypeptide(L)'
;MLSDLQRETRDEEIWKIKILSEMQRLKISFYFWREKTNNNLSYTSLMGPDKLKILKEFDLSAVFQSKTRAEQIRALWNQFYKLYLLMQNKTTTKKIFCHESQAWLDAFLAPSTGHPNKNNFVRGMYRTQDVTPYIHVLVNHVGEFLEIHQEFGLAAFSCSAVEKKNHMQVCLYFQNTLKDGGHENSQKSAILEMLEHENQQLYFALNETPNFFEAPKKFRLE
;
A
#
# COMPACT_ATOMS: atom_id res chain seq x y z
N MET A 1 3.17 12.37 -7.33
CA MET A 1 1.88 13.05 -7.01
C MET A 1 2.08 14.24 -6.08
N LEU A 2 2.40 14.08 -4.78
CA LEU A 2 2.57 15.25 -3.88
C LEU A 2 3.68 16.20 -4.35
N SER A 3 4.82 15.65 -4.78
CA SER A 3 5.90 16.42 -5.40
C SER A 3 5.51 17.09 -6.73
N ASP A 4 4.49 16.58 -7.43
CA ASP A 4 3.94 17.21 -8.63
C ASP A 4 3.00 18.37 -8.26
N LEU A 5 2.16 18.20 -7.24
CA LEU A 5 1.24 19.24 -6.74
C LEU A 5 1.99 20.41 -6.11
N GLN A 6 3.04 20.14 -5.33
CA GLN A 6 3.91 21.18 -4.75
C GLN A 6 4.63 22.03 -5.80
N ARG A 7 4.76 21.52 -7.05
CA ARG A 7 5.36 22.27 -8.16
C ARG A 7 4.34 23.12 -8.92
N GLU A 8 3.05 22.74 -8.89
CA GLU A 8 1.97 23.55 -9.48
C GLU A 8 1.58 24.71 -8.57
N THR A 9 1.49 24.46 -7.26
CA THR A 9 1.21 25.49 -6.28
C THR A 9 2.06 25.29 -5.02
N ARG A 10 2.65 26.39 -4.54
CA ARG A 10 3.38 26.41 -3.27
C ARG A 10 2.44 26.45 -2.07
N ASP A 11 1.17 26.78 -2.30
CA ASP A 11 0.16 26.77 -1.25
C ASP A 11 -0.27 25.33 -0.96
N GLU A 12 0.22 24.85 0.18
CA GLU A 12 -0.03 23.51 0.70
C GLU A 12 -1.52 23.26 0.99
N GLU A 13 -2.25 24.28 1.43
CA GLU A 13 -3.65 24.12 1.82
C GLU A 13 -4.55 23.88 0.60
N ILE A 14 -4.23 24.48 -0.55
CA ILE A 14 -5.00 24.30 -1.78
C ILE A 14 -5.04 22.83 -2.21
N TRP A 15 -3.88 22.18 -2.32
CA TRP A 15 -3.85 20.79 -2.79
C TRP A 15 -4.29 19.81 -1.70
N LYS A 16 -4.08 20.12 -0.42
CA LYS A 16 -4.61 19.31 0.68
C LYS A 16 -6.13 19.24 0.64
N ILE A 17 -6.80 20.40 0.56
CA ILE A 17 -8.26 20.47 0.53
C ILE A 17 -8.81 19.64 -0.64
N LYS A 18 -8.21 19.78 -1.83
CA LYS A 18 -8.61 19.00 -3.00
C LYS A 18 -8.42 17.49 -2.81
N ILE A 19 -7.29 17.06 -2.24
CA ILE A 19 -7.07 15.64 -1.93
C ILE A 19 -8.11 15.15 -0.92
N LEU A 20 -8.36 15.90 0.16
CA LEU A 20 -9.33 15.53 1.19
C LEU A 20 -10.75 15.42 0.62
N SER A 21 -11.17 16.35 -0.24
CA SER A 21 -12.45 16.27 -0.93
C SER A 21 -12.56 15.03 -1.81
N GLU A 22 -11.50 14.68 -2.56
CA GLU A 22 -11.49 13.47 -3.38
C GLU A 22 -11.47 12.18 -2.55
N MET A 23 -10.73 12.13 -1.44
CA MET A 23 -10.75 11.01 -0.50
C MET A 23 -12.14 10.83 0.11
N GLN A 24 -12.79 11.93 0.49
CA GLN A 24 -14.17 11.92 1.00
C GLN A 24 -15.16 11.41 -0.07
N ARG A 25 -15.03 11.82 -1.33
CA ARG A 25 -15.83 11.31 -2.44
C ARG A 25 -15.67 9.80 -2.59
N LEU A 26 -14.46 9.28 -2.39
CA LEU A 26 -14.17 7.84 -2.39
C LEU A 26 -14.57 7.13 -1.08
N LYS A 27 -15.08 7.85 -0.07
CA LYS A 27 -15.41 7.34 1.27
C LYS A 27 -14.19 6.72 1.98
N ILE A 28 -13.01 7.30 1.78
CA ILE A 28 -11.76 6.89 2.43
C ILE A 28 -11.46 7.87 3.55
N SER A 29 -11.29 7.35 4.77
CA SER A 29 -10.88 8.17 5.91
C SER A 29 -9.41 8.56 5.77
N PHE A 30 -9.13 9.85 5.57
CA PHE A 30 -7.79 10.34 5.29
C PHE A 30 -7.59 11.72 5.92
N TYR A 31 -6.46 11.91 6.59
CA TYR A 31 -6.13 13.15 7.29
C TYR A 31 -4.66 13.51 7.07
N PHE A 32 -4.39 14.80 7.15
CA PHE A 32 -3.04 15.36 7.24
C PHE A 32 -2.80 15.88 8.65
N TRP A 33 -1.59 15.74 9.17
CA TRP A 33 -1.16 16.35 10.43
C TRP A 33 0.31 16.75 10.35
N ARG A 34 0.77 17.61 11.26
CA ARG A 34 2.20 17.89 11.41
C ARG A 34 2.77 17.13 12.60
N GLU A 35 3.94 16.54 12.39
CA GLU A 35 4.68 15.89 13.47
C GLU A 35 5.24 16.92 14.45
N LYS A 36 5.07 16.67 15.75
CA LYS A 36 5.55 17.57 16.81
C LYS A 36 7.06 17.71 16.84
N THR A 37 7.80 16.71 16.36
CA THR A 37 9.26 16.60 16.47
C THR A 37 10.00 17.45 15.44
N ASN A 38 9.52 17.49 14.20
CA ASN A 38 10.22 18.06 13.05
C ASN A 38 9.32 18.98 12.20
N ASN A 39 8.05 19.15 12.57
CA ASN A 39 7.03 19.89 11.82
C ASN A 39 6.78 19.37 10.39
N ASN A 40 7.24 18.14 10.10
CA ASN A 40 7.00 17.49 8.82
C ASN A 40 5.52 17.19 8.65
N LEU A 41 5.05 17.31 7.42
CA LEU A 41 3.69 16.95 7.07
C LEU A 41 3.59 15.43 6.95
N SER A 42 2.75 14.85 7.80
CA SER A 42 2.40 13.43 7.82
C SER A 42 0.94 13.25 7.44
N TYR A 43 0.58 12.02 7.04
CA TYR A 43 -0.73 11.70 6.52
C TYR A 43 -1.11 10.25 6.77
N THR A 44 -2.42 9.96 6.70
CA THR A 44 -2.96 8.62 7.00
C THR A 44 -2.33 7.56 6.12
N SER A 45 -1.83 6.49 6.74
CA SER A 45 -1.35 5.31 5.99
C SER A 45 -2.54 4.58 5.37
N LEU A 46 -2.48 4.34 4.06
CA LEU A 46 -3.56 3.69 3.32
C LEU A 46 -3.48 2.16 3.42
N MET A 47 -4.63 1.52 3.59
CA MET A 47 -4.74 0.07 3.57
C MET A 47 -4.83 -0.47 2.14
N GLY A 48 -4.63 -1.79 1.96
CA GLY A 48 -4.64 -2.44 0.65
C GLY A 48 -5.87 -2.11 -0.21
N PRO A 49 -7.11 -2.27 0.32
CA PRO A 49 -8.32 -1.93 -0.42
C PRO A 49 -8.40 -0.45 -0.82
N ASP A 50 -8.03 0.47 0.07
CA ASP A 50 -8.06 1.90 -0.20
C ASP A 50 -7.04 2.29 -1.27
N LYS A 51 -5.82 1.74 -1.21
CA LYS A 51 -4.78 1.92 -2.24
C LYS A 51 -5.31 1.51 -3.62
N LEU A 52 -5.99 0.37 -3.71
CA LEU A 52 -6.56 -0.13 -4.95
C LEU A 52 -7.70 0.76 -5.45
N LYS A 53 -8.57 1.23 -4.55
CA LYS A 53 -9.66 2.14 -4.89
C LYS A 53 -9.13 3.47 -5.42
N ILE A 54 -8.14 4.06 -4.76
CA ILE A 54 -7.47 5.29 -5.21
C ILE A 54 -6.85 5.08 -6.59
N LEU A 55 -6.11 3.98 -6.77
CA LEU A 55 -5.47 3.67 -8.04
C LEU A 55 -6.47 3.69 -9.21
N LYS A 56 -7.69 3.19 -9.00
CA LYS A 56 -8.73 3.09 -10.03
C LYS A 56 -9.58 4.34 -10.19
N GLU A 57 -10.02 4.94 -9.09
CA GLU A 57 -11.19 5.84 -9.06
C GLU A 57 -10.86 7.27 -8.64
N PHE A 58 -9.63 7.53 -8.18
CA PHE A 58 -9.21 8.88 -7.79
C PHE A 58 -9.17 9.82 -8.99
N ASP A 59 -9.91 10.94 -8.90
CA ASP A 59 -9.99 11.91 -9.99
C ASP A 59 -8.84 12.91 -9.90
N LEU A 60 -7.81 12.65 -10.70
CA LEU A 60 -6.64 13.54 -10.80
C LEU A 60 -7.01 14.91 -11.38
N SER A 61 -8.07 15.00 -12.18
CA SER A 61 -8.54 16.25 -12.81
C SER A 61 -9.12 17.21 -11.79
N ALA A 62 -9.72 16.69 -10.70
CA ALA A 62 -10.23 17.49 -9.60
C ALA A 62 -9.10 18.08 -8.74
N VAL A 63 -7.94 17.42 -8.70
CA VAL A 63 -6.81 17.80 -7.83
C VAL A 63 -5.79 18.68 -8.55
N PHE A 64 -5.35 18.26 -9.73
CA PHE A 64 -4.32 18.96 -10.51
C PHE A 64 -4.88 20.21 -11.20
N GLN A 65 -4.07 21.26 -11.28
CA GLN A 65 -4.40 22.44 -12.07
C GLN A 65 -4.13 22.19 -13.56
N SER A 66 -3.05 21.47 -13.87
CA SER A 66 -2.73 21.10 -15.25
C SER A 66 -3.53 19.87 -15.68
N LYS A 67 -4.49 20.07 -16.59
CA LYS A 67 -5.25 18.96 -17.21
C LYS A 67 -4.34 17.96 -17.91
N THR A 68 -3.35 18.44 -18.67
CA THR A 68 -2.37 17.58 -19.35
C THR A 68 -1.57 16.74 -18.35
N ARG A 69 -1.15 17.32 -17.21
CA ARG A 69 -0.42 16.55 -16.19
C ARG A 69 -1.32 15.51 -15.52
N ALA A 70 -2.57 15.86 -15.24
CA ALA A 70 -3.56 14.93 -14.71
C ALA A 70 -3.74 13.72 -15.64
N GLU A 71 -3.89 13.96 -16.95
CA GLU A 71 -4.03 12.92 -17.98
C GLU A 71 -2.78 12.03 -18.07
N GLN A 72 -1.57 12.61 -18.05
CA GLN A 72 -0.31 11.85 -18.03
C GLN A 72 -0.22 10.92 -16.82
N ILE A 73 -0.49 11.44 -15.61
CA ILE A 73 -0.46 10.65 -14.38
C ILE A 73 -1.56 9.59 -14.41
N ARG A 74 -2.75 9.92 -14.94
CA ARG A 74 -3.86 8.97 -15.05
C ARG A 74 -3.52 7.82 -16.00
N ALA A 75 -2.88 8.10 -17.12
CA ALA A 75 -2.42 7.07 -18.06
C ALA A 75 -1.40 6.12 -17.41
N LEU A 76 -0.41 6.67 -16.68
CA LEU A 76 0.56 5.87 -15.92
C LEU A 76 -0.12 5.03 -14.82
N TRP A 77 -1.06 5.67 -14.09
CA TRP A 77 -2.18 5.09 -13.34
C TRP A 77 -2.71 3.77 -13.89
N ASN A 78 -3.28 3.88 -15.08
CA ASN A 78 -4.04 2.82 -15.71
C ASN A 78 -3.14 1.69 -16.20
N GLN A 79 -1.96 2.02 -16.73
CA GLN A 79 -0.97 1.02 -17.11
C GLN A 79 -0.46 0.25 -15.88
N PHE A 80 -0.21 0.92 -14.74
CA PHE A 80 0.17 0.24 -13.50
C PHE A 80 -0.94 -0.69 -13.01
N TYR A 81 -2.20 -0.23 -13.06
CA TYR A 81 -3.35 -1.07 -12.71
C TYR A 81 -3.48 -2.29 -13.63
N LYS A 82 -3.16 -2.16 -14.92
CA LYS A 82 -3.10 -3.30 -15.85
C LYS A 82 -2.07 -4.34 -15.39
N LEU A 83 -0.87 -3.92 -14.96
CA LEU A 83 0.12 -4.84 -14.39
C LEU A 83 -0.42 -5.55 -13.15
N TYR A 84 -1.10 -4.84 -12.26
CA TYR A 84 -1.75 -5.42 -11.09
C TYR A 84 -2.74 -6.54 -11.47
N LEU A 85 -3.58 -6.31 -12.49
CA LEU A 85 -4.51 -7.32 -13.00
C LEU A 85 -3.79 -8.52 -13.62
N LEU A 86 -2.71 -8.27 -14.38
CA LEU A 86 -1.91 -9.33 -14.99
C LEU A 86 -1.25 -10.24 -13.94
N MET A 87 -0.74 -9.68 -12.84
CA MET A 87 -0.15 -10.49 -11.75
C MET A 87 -1.14 -11.44 -11.08
N GLN A 88 -2.43 -11.12 -11.10
CA GLN A 88 -3.49 -11.95 -10.50
C GLN A 88 -4.06 -12.97 -11.47
N ASN A 89 -3.84 -12.79 -12.77
CA ASN A 89 -4.41 -13.66 -13.78
C ASN A 89 -3.50 -14.89 -14.01
N LYS A 90 -4.05 -16.08 -13.74
CA LYS A 90 -3.36 -17.38 -13.91
C LYS A 90 -2.92 -17.68 -15.34
N THR A 91 -3.51 -17.00 -16.32
CA THR A 91 -3.20 -17.17 -17.75
C THR A 91 -2.11 -16.21 -18.24
N THR A 92 -1.66 -15.28 -17.40
CA THR A 92 -0.57 -14.36 -17.75
C THR A 92 0.73 -15.13 -17.92
N THR A 93 1.31 -15.03 -19.12
CA THR A 93 2.63 -15.57 -19.39
C THR A 93 3.72 -14.55 -19.06
N LYS A 94 4.93 -15.04 -18.77
CA LYS A 94 6.12 -14.20 -18.61
C LYS A 94 6.28 -13.18 -19.73
N LYS A 95 6.12 -13.63 -20.98
CA LYS A 95 6.28 -12.77 -22.17
C LYS A 95 5.31 -11.60 -22.15
N ILE A 96 4.04 -11.84 -21.85
CA ILE A 96 3.01 -10.79 -21.75
C ILE A 96 3.38 -9.82 -20.63
N PHE A 97 3.72 -10.35 -19.45
CA PHE A 97 4.03 -9.52 -18.29
C PHE A 97 5.28 -8.66 -18.49
N CYS A 98 6.36 -9.22 -19.03
CA CYS A 98 7.61 -8.49 -19.31
C CYS A 98 7.38 -7.37 -20.33
N HIS A 99 6.61 -7.63 -21.38
CA HIS A 99 6.29 -6.62 -22.39
C HIS A 99 5.52 -5.43 -21.78
N GLU A 100 4.48 -5.72 -21.01
CA GLU A 100 3.63 -4.69 -20.41
C GLU A 100 4.35 -3.91 -19.30
N SER A 101 5.15 -4.60 -18.49
CA SER A 101 5.93 -3.95 -17.41
C SER A 101 7.05 -3.07 -17.96
N GLN A 102 7.70 -3.48 -19.06
CA GLN A 102 8.68 -2.65 -19.76
C GLN A 102 8.00 -1.42 -20.40
N ALA A 103 6.87 -1.60 -21.07
CA ALA A 103 6.11 -0.47 -21.64
C ALA A 103 5.69 0.53 -20.55
N TRP A 104 5.29 0.05 -19.38
CA TRP A 104 4.99 0.89 -18.23
C TRP A 104 6.25 1.62 -17.71
N LEU A 105 7.41 0.94 -17.63
CA LEU A 105 8.66 1.56 -17.21
C LEU A 105 9.10 2.65 -18.20
N ASP A 106 8.95 2.41 -19.50
CA ASP A 106 9.26 3.41 -20.54
C ASP A 106 8.35 4.64 -20.40
N ALA A 107 7.06 4.43 -20.11
CA ALA A 107 6.13 5.53 -19.81
C ALA A 107 6.49 6.26 -18.49
N PHE A 108 6.94 5.53 -17.47
CA PHE A 108 7.41 6.09 -16.20
C PHE A 108 8.65 6.96 -16.38
N LEU A 109 9.56 6.57 -17.29
CA LEU A 109 10.81 7.27 -17.62
C LEU A 109 10.68 8.24 -18.79
N ALA A 110 9.46 8.48 -19.28
CA ALA A 110 9.22 9.30 -20.46
C ALA A 110 9.89 10.69 -20.30
N PRO A 111 10.79 11.09 -21.22
CA PRO A 111 11.52 12.33 -21.12
C PRO A 111 10.62 13.53 -21.36
N SER A 112 11.07 14.71 -20.93
CA SER A 112 10.43 15.96 -21.32
C SER A 112 10.57 16.19 -22.82
N THR A 113 9.56 16.79 -23.43
CA THR A 113 9.56 17.19 -24.84
C THR A 113 9.45 18.70 -24.96
N GLY A 114 10.02 19.26 -26.04
CA GLY A 114 10.12 20.71 -26.23
C GLY A 114 11.22 21.36 -25.39
N HIS A 115 11.37 22.68 -25.54
CA HIS A 115 12.36 23.45 -24.78
C HIS A 115 11.72 24.06 -23.53
N PRO A 116 12.41 24.02 -22.37
CA PRO A 116 11.99 24.78 -21.20
C PRO A 116 11.72 26.24 -21.57
N ASN A 117 10.63 26.81 -21.05
CA ASN A 117 10.15 28.18 -21.28
C ASN A 117 9.52 28.46 -22.66
N LYS A 118 9.23 27.43 -23.48
CA LYS A 118 8.37 27.57 -24.66
C LYS A 118 6.98 26.99 -24.40
N ASN A 119 5.97 27.52 -25.09
CA ASN A 119 4.57 27.08 -24.96
C ASN A 119 4.34 25.60 -25.33
N ASN A 120 5.28 24.98 -26.05
CA ASN A 120 5.21 23.57 -26.45
C ASN A 120 5.97 22.63 -25.50
N PHE A 121 6.44 23.11 -24.36
CA PHE A 121 7.12 22.27 -23.38
C PHE A 121 6.13 21.33 -22.67
N VAL A 122 6.37 20.03 -22.81
CA VAL A 122 5.67 19.01 -22.02
C VAL A 122 6.67 18.33 -21.12
N ARG A 123 6.45 18.47 -19.81
CA ARG A 123 7.30 17.86 -18.80
C ARG A 123 7.21 16.33 -18.89
N GLY A 124 8.36 15.69 -18.78
CA GLY A 124 8.48 14.24 -18.65
C GLY A 124 7.92 13.71 -17.33
N MET A 125 7.99 12.40 -17.15
CA MET A 125 7.46 11.72 -15.98
C MET A 125 8.48 11.73 -14.83
N TYR A 126 9.14 10.60 -14.57
CA TYR A 126 10.08 10.40 -13.48
C TYR A 126 11.47 10.04 -14.03
N ARG A 127 12.50 10.10 -13.18
CA ARG A 127 13.89 9.83 -13.57
C ARG A 127 14.29 8.42 -13.15
N THR A 128 15.39 7.92 -13.71
CA THR A 128 15.97 6.63 -13.33
C THR A 128 16.29 6.55 -11.83
N GLN A 129 16.73 7.65 -11.22
CA GLN A 129 16.97 7.74 -9.77
C GLN A 129 15.70 7.57 -8.92
N ASP A 130 14.50 7.75 -9.49
CA ASP A 130 13.22 7.58 -8.82
C ASP A 130 12.71 6.13 -8.89
N VAL A 131 13.46 5.23 -9.55
CA VAL A 131 13.18 3.79 -9.60
C VAL A 131 13.49 3.17 -8.24
N THR A 132 12.45 2.78 -7.53
CA THR A 132 12.57 2.11 -6.23
C THR A 132 12.94 0.63 -6.41
N PRO A 133 13.44 -0.04 -5.36
CA PRO A 133 13.66 -1.49 -5.39
C PRO A 133 12.41 -2.29 -5.80
N TYR A 134 11.22 -1.86 -5.39
CA TYR A 134 9.96 -2.51 -5.78
C TYR A 134 9.66 -2.37 -7.28
N ILE A 135 9.99 -1.23 -7.89
CA ILE A 135 9.85 -1.06 -9.35
C ILE A 135 10.84 -1.97 -10.08
N HIS A 136 12.09 -2.03 -9.61
CA HIS A 136 13.09 -2.92 -10.19
C HIS A 136 12.61 -4.39 -10.15
N VAL A 137 12.11 -4.85 -9.00
CA VAL A 137 11.56 -6.21 -8.85
C VAL A 137 10.36 -6.43 -9.75
N LEU A 138 9.43 -5.47 -9.82
CA LEU A 138 8.25 -5.56 -10.66
C LEU A 138 8.61 -5.80 -12.13
N VAL A 139 9.55 -5.05 -12.68
CA VAL A 139 9.86 -5.11 -14.12
C VAL A 139 10.78 -6.28 -14.46
N ASN A 140 11.75 -6.60 -13.60
CA ASN A 140 12.80 -7.56 -13.94
C ASN A 140 12.52 -8.98 -13.43
N HIS A 141 11.82 -9.14 -12.31
CA HIS A 141 11.76 -10.43 -11.59
C HIS A 141 10.36 -11.04 -11.56
N VAL A 142 9.29 -10.23 -11.58
CA VAL A 142 7.92 -10.77 -11.49
C VAL A 142 7.55 -11.65 -12.69
N GLY A 143 8.03 -11.33 -13.89
CA GLY A 143 7.77 -12.16 -15.08
C GLY A 143 8.33 -13.57 -14.96
N GLU A 144 9.57 -13.71 -14.46
CA GLU A 144 10.19 -15.00 -14.16
C GLU A 144 9.50 -15.71 -13.00
N PHE A 145 9.15 -14.97 -11.95
CA PHE A 145 8.42 -15.50 -10.81
C PHE A 145 7.08 -16.13 -11.22
N LEU A 146 6.33 -15.48 -12.11
CA LEU A 146 5.06 -16.00 -12.64
C LEU A 146 5.25 -17.28 -13.46
N GLU A 147 6.37 -17.44 -14.16
CA GLU A 147 6.70 -18.65 -14.92
C GLU A 147 7.05 -19.82 -14.01
N ILE A 148 7.90 -19.59 -13.00
CA ILE A 148 8.34 -20.63 -12.06
C ILE A 148 7.18 -21.08 -11.17
N HIS A 149 6.32 -20.16 -10.73
CA HIS A 149 5.27 -20.41 -9.73
C HIS A 149 3.85 -20.32 -10.29
N GLN A 150 3.67 -20.59 -11.58
CA GLN A 150 2.37 -20.44 -12.26
C GLN A 150 1.25 -21.26 -11.59
N GLU A 151 1.56 -22.46 -11.09
CA GLU A 151 0.60 -23.35 -10.43
C GLU A 151 -0.01 -22.71 -9.17
N PHE A 152 0.83 -22.11 -8.34
CA PHE A 152 0.43 -21.52 -7.06
C PHE A 152 -0.06 -20.08 -7.20
N GLY A 153 0.48 -19.36 -8.18
CA GLY A 153 0.25 -17.94 -8.39
C GLY A 153 0.89 -17.06 -7.31
N LEU A 154 0.93 -15.75 -7.56
CA LEU A 154 1.61 -14.78 -6.69
C LEU A 154 1.01 -14.72 -5.27
N ALA A 155 -0.30 -14.91 -5.16
CA ALA A 155 -1.03 -14.78 -3.89
C ALA A 155 -0.60 -15.82 -2.84
N ALA A 156 -0.15 -17.01 -3.27
CA ALA A 156 0.33 -18.07 -2.38
C ALA A 156 1.58 -17.66 -1.59
N PHE A 157 2.35 -16.71 -2.11
CA PHE A 157 3.58 -16.19 -1.49
C PHE A 157 3.34 -14.85 -0.77
N SER A 158 2.09 -14.42 -0.64
CA SER A 158 1.77 -13.18 0.06
C SER A 158 1.92 -13.33 1.58
N CYS A 159 2.43 -12.29 2.23
CA CYS A 159 2.50 -12.25 3.70
C CYS A 159 1.13 -11.94 4.35
N SER A 160 0.04 -11.82 3.57
CA SER A 160 -1.27 -11.44 4.09
C SER A 160 -1.81 -12.38 5.17
N ALA A 161 -1.52 -13.69 5.05
CA ALA A 161 -1.89 -14.65 6.09
C ALA A 161 -1.13 -14.42 7.41
N VAL A 162 0.17 -14.08 7.32
CA VAL A 162 1.03 -13.78 8.47
C VAL A 162 0.59 -12.46 9.12
N GLU A 163 0.32 -11.42 8.32
CA GLU A 163 -0.20 -10.13 8.81
C GLU A 163 -1.55 -10.31 9.51
N LYS A 164 -2.45 -11.12 8.94
CA LYS A 164 -3.75 -11.44 9.55
C LYS A 164 -3.57 -12.19 10.87
N LYS A 165 -2.66 -13.18 10.92
CA LYS A 165 -2.34 -13.88 12.17
C LYS A 165 -1.83 -12.91 13.23
N ASN A 166 -0.88 -12.05 12.88
CA ASN A 166 -0.33 -11.05 13.80
C ASN A 166 -1.43 -10.12 14.34
N HIS A 167 -2.32 -9.63 13.46
CA HIS A 167 -3.46 -8.80 13.88
C HIS A 167 -4.37 -9.55 14.85
N MET A 168 -4.76 -10.80 14.52
CA MET A 168 -5.58 -11.63 15.41
C MET A 168 -4.90 -11.85 16.76
N GLN A 169 -3.61 -12.14 16.79
CA GLN A 169 -2.87 -12.41 18.01
C GLN A 169 -2.81 -11.18 18.92
N VAL A 170 -2.53 -10.00 18.35
CA VAL A 170 -2.57 -8.73 19.09
C VAL A 170 -3.97 -8.43 19.63
N CYS A 171 -5.02 -8.57 18.80
CA CYS A 171 -6.39 -8.33 19.23
C CYS A 171 -6.84 -9.28 20.36
N LEU A 172 -6.48 -10.56 20.27
CA LEU A 172 -6.80 -11.58 21.26
C LEU A 172 -6.12 -11.29 22.60
N TYR A 173 -4.81 -11.02 22.57
CA TYR A 173 -4.03 -10.82 23.78
C TYR A 173 -4.39 -9.51 24.50
N PHE A 174 -4.51 -8.41 23.76
CA PHE A 174 -4.85 -7.12 24.35
C PHE A 174 -6.35 -6.86 24.48
N GLN A 175 -7.21 -7.83 24.13
CA GLN A 175 -8.68 -7.69 24.13
C GLN A 175 -9.18 -6.42 23.41
N ASN A 176 -8.51 -6.02 22.32
CA ASN A 176 -8.74 -4.77 21.58
C ASN A 176 -8.36 -3.46 22.29
N THR A 177 -7.62 -3.50 23.39
CA THR A 177 -6.97 -2.32 23.98
C THR A 177 -5.64 -2.04 23.27
N LEU A 178 -5.30 -0.77 23.06
CA LEU A 178 -4.00 -0.39 22.51
C LEU A 178 -2.90 -0.53 23.58
N LYS A 179 -1.67 -0.78 23.09
CA LYS A 179 -0.38 -1.13 23.73
C LYS A 179 0.03 -0.53 25.09
N ASP A 180 -0.78 0.28 25.75
CA ASP A 180 -0.39 1.06 26.93
C ASP A 180 -0.69 0.35 28.26
N GLY A 181 -1.13 -0.91 28.23
CA GLY A 181 -1.45 -1.72 29.41
C GLY A 181 -0.30 -2.58 29.96
N GLY A 182 0.95 -2.26 29.65
CA GLY A 182 2.10 -2.99 30.21
C GLY A 182 2.17 -2.79 31.72
N HIS A 183 2.19 -3.88 32.48
CA HIS A 183 2.51 -3.82 33.91
C HIS A 183 3.96 -3.33 34.04
N GLU A 184 4.20 -2.18 34.68
CA GLU A 184 5.55 -1.59 34.86
C GLU A 184 6.57 -2.55 35.52
N ASN A 185 6.07 -3.64 36.14
CA ASN A 185 6.85 -4.65 36.83
C ASN A 185 7.12 -5.93 36.01
N SER A 186 6.65 -6.03 34.76
CA SER A 186 6.96 -7.18 33.88
C SER A 186 8.28 -6.93 33.15
N GLN A 187 9.31 -7.74 33.45
CA GLN A 187 10.57 -7.77 32.70
C GLN A 187 10.44 -8.51 31.35
N LYS A 188 9.29 -9.14 31.06
CA LYS A 188 9.08 -9.89 29.83
C LYS A 188 8.51 -8.99 28.73
N SER A 189 9.01 -9.17 27.51
CA SER A 189 8.41 -8.51 26.35
C SER A 189 6.99 -9.05 26.12
N ALA A 190 6.06 -8.20 25.66
CA ALA A 190 4.71 -8.61 25.29
C ALA A 190 4.68 -9.79 24.29
N ILE A 191 5.67 -9.90 23.41
CA ILE A 191 5.79 -11.02 22.45
C ILE A 191 5.99 -12.35 23.19
N LEU A 192 6.86 -12.38 24.20
CA LEU A 192 7.09 -13.58 25.01
C LEU A 192 5.83 -13.96 25.79
N GLU A 193 5.13 -12.98 26.37
CA GLU A 193 3.88 -13.23 27.09
C GLU A 193 2.78 -13.78 26.17
N MET A 194 2.68 -13.24 24.94
CA MET A 194 1.76 -13.75 23.91
C MET A 194 2.09 -15.20 23.50
N LEU A 195 3.37 -15.53 23.33
CA LEU A 195 3.82 -16.88 22.98
C LEU A 195 3.58 -17.88 24.13
N GLU A 196 3.85 -17.48 25.37
CA GLU A 196 3.59 -18.31 26.55
C GLU A 196 2.09 -18.60 26.70
N HIS A 197 1.24 -17.59 26.49
CA HIS A 197 -0.20 -17.77 26.50
C HIS A 197 -0.67 -18.74 25.40
N GLU A 198 -0.20 -18.59 24.15
CA GLU A 198 -0.52 -19.55 23.08
C GLU A 198 -0.07 -20.99 23.41
N ASN A 199 1.15 -21.16 23.95
CA ASN A 199 1.66 -22.46 24.32
C ASN A 199 0.84 -23.12 25.44
N GLN A 200 0.36 -22.35 26.42
CA GLN A 200 -0.53 -22.84 27.47
C GLN A 200 -1.89 -23.29 26.90
N GLN A 201 -2.46 -22.49 26.00
CA GLN A 201 -3.72 -22.84 25.32
C GLN A 201 -3.58 -24.15 24.52
N LEU A 202 -2.47 -24.32 23.80
CA LEU A 202 -2.16 -25.56 23.07
C LEU A 202 -1.99 -26.76 24.01
N TYR A 203 -1.29 -26.57 25.14
CA TYR A 203 -1.12 -27.61 26.14
C TYR A 203 -2.47 -28.09 26.70
N PHE A 204 -3.37 -27.17 27.07
CA PHE A 204 -4.69 -27.54 27.57
C PHE A 204 -5.53 -28.26 26.53
N ALA A 205 -5.49 -27.80 25.27
CA ALA A 205 -6.22 -28.43 24.17
C ALA A 205 -5.70 -29.85 23.86
N LEU A 206 -4.38 -30.07 23.86
CA LEU A 206 -3.78 -31.37 23.56
C LEU A 206 -3.95 -32.39 24.69
N ASN A 207 -3.99 -31.93 25.94
CA ASN A 207 -4.09 -32.79 27.12
C ASN A 207 -5.51 -32.88 27.69
N GLU A 208 -6.53 -32.46 26.92
CA GLU A 208 -7.96 -32.45 27.31
C GLU A 208 -8.22 -31.83 28.69
N THR A 209 -7.36 -30.91 29.12
CA THR A 209 -7.44 -30.34 30.46
C THR A 209 -8.40 -29.15 30.42
N PRO A 210 -9.29 -29.00 31.41
CA PRO A 210 -10.24 -27.88 31.42
C PRO A 210 -9.50 -26.55 31.35
N ASN A 211 -9.82 -25.79 30.31
CA ASN A 211 -9.26 -24.48 30.10
C ASN A 211 -10.17 -23.42 30.74
N PHE A 212 -9.65 -22.69 31.72
CA PHE A 212 -10.40 -21.66 32.44
C PHE A 212 -10.28 -20.27 31.80
N PHE A 213 -9.53 -20.13 30.70
CA PHE A 213 -9.48 -18.88 29.96
C PHE A 213 -10.81 -18.66 29.21
N GLU A 214 -11.36 -17.45 29.31
CA GLU A 214 -12.56 -17.09 28.55
C GLU A 214 -12.29 -17.29 27.06
N ALA A 215 -13.18 -18.03 26.39
CA ALA A 215 -13.07 -18.22 24.96
C ALA A 215 -13.11 -16.85 24.27
N PRO A 216 -12.16 -16.55 23.38
CA PRO A 216 -12.18 -15.29 22.69
C PRO A 216 -13.47 -15.19 21.89
N LYS A 217 -14.15 -14.04 21.98
CA LYS A 217 -15.33 -13.76 21.18
C LYS A 217 -14.98 -14.03 19.71
N LYS A 218 -15.68 -14.98 19.08
CA LYS A 218 -15.53 -15.25 17.64
C LYS A 218 -15.98 -14.01 16.88
N PHE A 219 -15.05 -13.25 16.34
CA PHE A 219 -15.36 -12.15 15.45
C PHE A 219 -15.28 -12.63 14.00
N ARG A 220 -16.38 -12.46 13.26
CA ARG A 220 -16.36 -12.44 11.80
C ARG A 220 -15.77 -11.09 11.40
N LEU A 221 -14.62 -11.14 10.72
CA LEU A 221 -14.11 -9.99 9.97
C LEU A 221 -14.81 -10.04 8.60
N GLU A 222 -15.72 -9.09 8.36
CA GLU A 222 -16.20 -8.77 7.01
C GLU A 222 -15.09 -8.09 6.20
#